data_AF-A0AA36DL31-F1
#
_entry.id   AF-A0AA36DL31-F1
#
_cell.length_a   1.000
_cell.length_b   1.000
_cell.length_c   1.000
_cell.angle_alpha   90.00
_cell.angle_beta   90.00
_cell.angle_gamma   90.00
#
_symmetry.space_group_name_H-M   'P 1'
#
loop_
_entity.id
_entity.type
_entity.pdbx_description
1 polymer ?
#
loop_
_entity_poly.entity_id
_entity_poly.type
_entity_poly.pdbx_seq_one_letter_code
_entity_poly.pdbx_strand_id
1 'polypeptide(L)'
;MMGYGYDELLPGAVADFENSEFYASLGTDEAEKKQNFDQASREKMRWRPQLFKALQFALRAIRSYTYKESESKWISHKRQSKKVADEIIDDGAVIGDDDDLSTADE
;
A
#
# COMPACT_ATOMS: atom_id res chain seq x y z
N MET A 1 -15.19 14.68 -0.98
CA MET A 1 -13.92 14.71 -1.74
C MET A 1 -12.87 13.99 -0.89
N MET A 2 -12.14 12.98 -1.40
CA MET A 2 -11.26 12.09 -0.60
C MET A 2 -10.00 12.77 0.05
N GLY A 3 -9.99 14.09 0.21
CA GLY A 3 -8.87 14.80 0.86
C GLY A 3 -7.52 14.72 0.13
N TYR A 4 -7.51 14.30 -1.14
CA TYR A 4 -6.32 14.35 -2.00
C TYR A 4 -6.15 15.78 -2.52
N GLY A 5 -5.05 16.43 -2.12
CA GLY A 5 -4.79 17.86 -2.38
C GLY A 5 -4.46 18.65 -1.12
N TYR A 6 -4.81 18.12 0.06
CA TYR A 6 -4.53 18.75 1.35
C TYR A 6 -3.45 17.97 2.09
N ASP A 7 -2.24 18.53 2.12
CA ASP A 7 -1.09 17.95 2.84
C ASP A 7 -1.32 17.91 4.35
N GLU A 8 -2.20 18.78 4.84
CA GLU A 8 -2.70 18.83 6.23
C GLU A 8 -3.27 17.50 6.73
N LEU A 9 -3.86 16.69 5.84
CA LEU A 9 -4.43 15.38 6.18
C LEU A 9 -3.39 14.25 6.24
N LEU A 10 -2.09 14.55 6.03
CA LEU A 10 -1.03 13.56 6.13
C LEU A 10 -0.62 13.33 7.59
N PRO A 11 -0.29 12.09 7.97
CA PRO A 11 0.22 11.81 9.31
C PRO A 11 1.53 12.58 9.55
N GLY A 12 1.57 13.40 10.60
CA GLY A 12 2.72 14.23 10.96
C GLY A 12 2.80 15.58 10.25
N ALA A 13 1.80 15.96 9.45
CA ALA A 13 1.71 17.31 8.92
C ALA A 13 1.44 18.31 10.05
N VAL A 14 2.24 19.37 10.11
CA VAL A 14 1.91 20.55 10.92
C VAL A 14 0.94 21.38 10.09
N ALA A 15 -0.35 21.07 10.20
CA ALA A 15 -1.39 21.82 9.53
C ALA A 15 -1.58 23.18 10.22
N ASP A 16 -1.54 24.26 9.45
CA ASP A 16 -1.95 25.58 9.92
C ASP A 16 -3.48 25.68 9.82
N PHE A 17 -4.17 25.30 10.90
CA PHE A 17 -5.63 25.28 10.98
C PHE A 17 -6.25 26.69 10.92
N GLU A 18 -5.50 27.74 11.24
CA GLU A 18 -6.01 29.11 11.28
C GLU A 18 -6.13 29.73 9.88
N ASN A 19 -5.19 29.39 8.98
CA ASN A 19 -5.16 29.94 7.62
C ASN A 19 -5.61 28.95 6.53
N SER A 20 -5.97 27.73 6.91
CA SER A 20 -6.42 26.71 5.95
C SER A 20 -7.85 26.98 5.48
N GLU A 21 -7.99 27.39 4.22
CA GLU A 21 -9.30 27.48 3.54
C GLU A 21 -10.04 26.14 3.56
N PHE A 22 -9.29 25.03 3.51
CA PHE A 22 -9.84 23.70 3.61
C PHE A 22 -10.46 23.46 4.99
N TYR A 23 -9.72 23.72 6.06
CA TYR A 23 -10.21 23.55 7.42
C TYR A 23 -11.40 24.46 7.71
N ALA A 24 -11.36 25.70 7.23
CA ALA A 24 -12.49 26.64 7.32
C ALA A 24 -13.73 26.13 6.57
N SER A 25 -13.56 25.40 5.46
CA SER A 25 -14.67 24.82 4.70
C SER A 25 -15.31 23.58 5.31
N LEU A 26 -14.67 22.96 6.32
CA LEU A 26 -15.14 21.70 6.92
C LEU A 26 -16.33 21.86 7.86
N GLY A 27 -16.69 23.07 8.27
CA GLY A 27 -17.81 23.29 9.20
C GLY A 27 -17.91 24.75 9.63
N THR A 28 -19.01 25.08 10.28
CA THR A 28 -19.23 26.45 10.80
C THR A 28 -18.65 26.57 12.21
N ASP A 29 -18.77 25.49 13.00
CA ASP A 29 -18.26 25.41 14.36
C ASP A 29 -16.91 24.67 14.43
N GLU A 30 -16.09 25.00 15.43
CA GLU A 30 -14.78 24.39 15.68
C GLU A 30 -14.90 22.88 15.93
N ALA A 31 -15.95 22.47 16.64
CA ALA A 31 -16.23 21.07 16.93
C ALA A 31 -16.54 20.27 15.66
N GLU A 32 -17.36 20.84 14.77
CA GLU A 32 -17.70 20.23 13.48
C GLU A 32 -16.48 20.13 12.56
N LYS A 33 -15.69 21.21 12.47
CA LYS A 33 -14.46 21.24 11.67
C LYS A 33 -13.50 20.15 12.11
N LYS A 34 -13.26 20.02 13.42
CA LYS A 34 -12.39 18.98 13.97
C LYS A 34 -12.91 17.57 13.69
N GLN A 35 -14.20 17.33 13.89
CA GLN A 35 -14.80 16.02 13.62
C GLN A 35 -14.67 15.64 12.13
N ASN A 36 -14.98 16.57 11.24
CA ASN A 36 -14.92 16.34 9.80
C ASN A 36 -13.48 16.17 9.32
N PHE A 37 -12.52 16.90 9.91
CA PHE A 37 -11.10 16.74 9.65
C PHE A 37 -10.58 15.36 10.08
N ASP A 38 -10.96 14.90 11.27
CA ASP A 38 -10.60 13.57 11.77
C ASP A 38 -11.19 12.46 10.88
N GLN A 39 -12.45 12.63 10.45
CA GLN A 39 -13.08 11.69 9.53
C GLN A 39 -12.36 11.67 8.17
N ALA A 40 -12.07 12.84 7.59
CA ALA A 40 -11.35 12.95 6.33
C ALA A 40 -9.94 12.32 6.40
N SER A 41 -9.24 12.52 7.52
CA SER A 41 -7.92 11.93 7.77
C SER A 41 -7.99 10.40 7.83
N ARG A 42 -8.98 9.85 8.54
CA ARG A 42 -9.19 8.39 8.62
C ARG A 42 -9.55 7.79 7.27
N GLU A 43 -10.43 8.44 6.52
CA GLU A 43 -10.80 7.99 5.18
C GLU A 43 -9.60 8.01 4.23
N LYS A 44 -8.80 9.09 4.23
CA LYS A 44 -7.58 9.19 3.42
C LYS A 44 -6.61 8.05 3.72
N MET A 45 -6.37 7.75 5.00
CA MET A 45 -5.51 6.64 5.40
C MET A 45 -6.07 5.27 5.01
N ARG A 46 -7.39 5.08 5.10
CA ARG A 46 -8.06 3.84 4.69
C ARG A 46 -7.97 3.59 3.18
N TRP A 47 -8.17 4.63 2.37
CA TRP A 47 -8.22 4.50 0.91
C TRP A 47 -6.86 4.54 0.25
N ARG A 48 -5.84 5.14 0.88
CA ARG A 48 -4.48 5.28 0.31
C ARG A 48 -3.87 3.95 -0.17
N PRO A 49 -3.87 2.85 0.60
CA PRO A 49 -3.34 1.57 0.12
C PRO A 49 -4.14 1.01 -1.06
N GLN A 50 -5.46 1.20 -1.06
CA GLN A 50 -6.33 0.69 -2.11
C GLN A 50 -6.14 1.45 -3.42
N LEU A 51 -6.04 2.79 -3.35
CA LEU A 51 -5.70 3.61 -4.51
C LEU A 51 -4.32 3.26 -5.06
N PHE A 52 -3.33 3.09 -4.19
CA PHE A 52 -1.98 2.73 -4.62
C PHE A 52 -1.98 1.37 -5.35
N LYS A 53 -2.68 0.38 -4.80
CA LYS A 53 -2.85 -0.94 -5.41
C LYS A 53 -3.59 -0.85 -6.75
N ALA A 54 -4.66 -0.07 -6.82
CA ALA A 54 -5.41 0.15 -8.06
C ALA A 54 -4.54 0.82 -9.14
N LEU A 55 -3.73 1.82 -8.76
CA LEU A 55 -2.77 2.48 -9.64
C LEU A 55 -1.70 1.49 -10.15
N GLN A 56 -1.15 0.67 -9.26
CA GLN A 56 -0.21 -0.39 -9.63
C GLN A 56 -0.83 -1.36 -10.62
N PHE A 57 -2.09 -1.77 -10.43
CA PHE A 57 -2.80 -2.63 -11.37
C PHE A 57 -3.04 -1.96 -12.72
N ALA A 58 -3.46 -0.69 -12.74
CA ALA A 58 -3.65 0.07 -13.97
C ALA A 58 -2.35 0.19 -14.76
N LEU A 59 -1.26 0.56 -14.09
CA LEU A 59 0.07 0.64 -14.70
C LEU A 59 0.58 -0.73 -15.17
N ARG A 60 0.28 -1.80 -14.43
CA ARG A 60 0.59 -3.17 -14.87
C ARG A 60 -0.20 -3.54 -16.11
N ALA A 61 -1.48 -3.20 -16.18
CA ALA A 61 -2.31 -3.46 -17.35
C ALA A 61 -1.73 -2.76 -18.59
N ILE A 62 -1.37 -1.47 -18.49
CA ILE A 62 -0.75 -0.73 -19.61
C ILE A 62 0.54 -1.42 -20.10
N ARG A 63 1.39 -1.93 -19.19
CA ARG A 63 2.62 -2.65 -19.59
C ARG A 63 2.37 -4.05 -20.13
N SER A 64 1.30 -4.70 -19.68
CA SER A 64 0.97 -6.08 -20.02
C SER A 64 0.13 -6.20 -21.28
N TYR A 65 -0.45 -5.13 -21.80
CA TYR A 65 -1.29 -5.17 -22.99
C TYR A 65 -0.81 -4.18 -24.04
N THR A 66 -0.74 -4.63 -25.29
CA THR A 66 -0.48 -3.78 -26.45
C THR A 66 -1.73 -3.77 -27.31
N TYR A 67 -2.15 -2.58 -27.72
CA TYR A 67 -3.28 -2.46 -28.63
C TYR A 67 -2.83 -2.82 -30.05
N LYS A 68 -3.50 -3.82 -30.65
CA LYS A 68 -3.29 -4.19 -32.06
C LYS A 68 -4.40 -3.59 -32.89
N GLU A 69 -4.07 -2.51 -33.60
CA GLU A 69 -5.03 -1.73 -34.41
C GLU A 69 -5.69 -2.57 -35.51
N SER A 70 -4.93 -3.45 -36.17
CA SER A 70 -5.44 -4.32 -37.25
C SER A 70 -6.57 -5.26 -36.82
N GLU A 71 -6.65 -5.61 -35.54
CA GLU A 71 -7.70 -6.47 -34.97
C GLU A 71 -8.62 -5.71 -34.01
N SER A 72 -8.36 -4.41 -33.81
CA SER A 72 -9.03 -3.53 -32.86
C SER A 72 -9.14 -4.11 -31.44
N LYS A 73 -8.08 -4.79 -30.97
CA LYS A 73 -8.08 -5.54 -29.70
C LYS A 73 -6.83 -5.30 -28.87
N TRP A 74 -6.97 -5.39 -27.55
CA TRP A 74 -5.86 -5.42 -26.60
C TRP A 74 -5.29 -6.84 -26.52
N ILE A 75 -4.00 -7.00 -26.82
CA ILE A 75 -3.31 -8.29 -26.78
C ILE A 75 -2.37 -8.32 -25.59
N SER A 76 -2.44 -9.37 -24.79
CA SER A 76 -1.54 -9.54 -23.67
C SER A 76 -0.11 -9.86 -24.14
N HIS A 77 0.87 -9.21 -23.53
CA HIS A 77 2.27 -9.59 -23.65
C HIS A 77 2.45 -10.96 -22.99
N LYS A 78 2.65 -12.00 -23.82
CA LYS A 78 3.10 -13.32 -23.36
C LYS A 78 4.54 -13.22 -22.85
N ARG A 79 4.74 -12.74 -21.62
CA ARG A 79 5.97 -13.03 -20.88
C ARG A 79 5.91 -14.51 -20.55
N GLN A 80 6.51 -15.34 -21.41
CA GLN A 80 6.82 -16.70 -21.00
C GLN A 80 7.81 -16.62 -19.86
N SER A 81 7.33 -16.66 -18.62
CA SER A 81 8.19 -17.06 -17.51
C SER A 81 8.55 -18.51 -17.82
N LYS A 82 9.78 -18.75 -18.30
CA LYS A 82 10.40 -20.07 -18.13
C LYS A 82 10.32 -20.37 -16.64
N LYS A 83 9.40 -21.26 -16.24
CA LYS A 83 9.47 -21.87 -14.92
C LYS A 83 10.78 -22.66 -14.95
N VAL A 84 11.79 -22.21 -14.23
CA VAL A 84 12.88 -23.10 -13.82
C VAL A 84 12.21 -24.05 -12.85
N ALA A 85 11.78 -25.20 -13.37
CA ALA A 85 11.60 -26.37 -12.55
C ALA A 85 13.03 -26.83 -12.25
N ASP A 86 13.51 -26.59 -11.04
CA ASP A 86 14.35 -27.56 -10.33
C ASP A 86 14.58 -27.14 -8.87
N GLU A 87 14.41 -28.14 -8.02
CA GLU A 87 15.04 -28.35 -6.72
C GLU A 87 14.60 -27.45 -5.55
N ILE A 88 13.52 -27.88 -4.90
CA ILE A 88 13.38 -27.72 -3.45
C ILE A 88 14.52 -28.55 -2.84
N ILE A 89 15.62 -27.88 -2.51
CA ILE A 89 16.64 -28.41 -1.60
C ILE A 89 15.97 -28.44 -0.22
N ASP A 90 15.72 -29.65 0.27
CA ASP A 90 15.33 -29.93 1.65
C ASP A 90 16.54 -29.70 2.56
N ASP A 91 16.85 -28.43 2.83
CA ASP A 91 17.82 -28.04 3.86
C ASP A 91 17.05 -27.61 5.11
N GLY A 92 16.60 -28.63 5.87
CA GLY A 92 16.13 -28.50 7.24
C GLY A 92 17.28 -28.16 8.20
N ALA A 93 17.87 -26.98 8.06
CA ALA A 93 18.75 -26.38 9.06
C ALA A 93 17.91 -25.79 10.20
N VAL A 94 17.64 -26.59 11.23
CA VAL A 94 17.19 -26.08 12.54
C VAL A 94 18.44 -25.68 13.33
N ILE A 95 18.62 -24.38 13.53
CA ILE A 95 19.61 -23.80 14.44
C ILE A 95 18.87 -23.12 15.59
N GLY A 96 19.26 -23.48 16.82
CA GLY A 96 19.06 -22.76 18.08
C GLY A 96 17.98 -23.38 18.99
N ASP A 97 18.16 -23.59 20.29
CA ASP A 97 19.25 -23.29 21.23
C ASP A 97 19.09 -24.22 22.46
N ASP A 98 20.22 -24.53 23.10
CA ASP A 98 20.44 -24.81 24.54
C ASP A 98 19.40 -25.59 25.36
N ASP A 99 19.81 -26.77 25.88
CA ASP A 99 19.68 -27.05 27.32
C ASP A 99 20.68 -28.13 27.78
N ASP A 100 21.37 -27.75 28.85
CA ASP A 100 22.42 -28.40 29.64
C ASP A 100 22.01 -29.79 30.18
N LEU A 101 22.93 -30.76 30.17
CA LEU A 101 23.01 -31.81 31.20
C LEU A 101 24.31 -32.63 31.04
N SER A 102 25.27 -32.28 31.90
CA SER A 102 26.43 -33.09 32.29
C SER A 102 26.08 -34.58 32.44
N THR A 103 26.90 -35.48 31.90
CA THR A 103 26.90 -36.88 32.32
C THR A 103 28.31 -37.31 32.69
N ALA A 104 28.39 -37.93 33.86
CA ALA A 104 29.55 -38.19 34.70
C ALA A 104 30.52 -39.25 34.17
N ASP A 105 31.77 -39.12 34.64
CA ASP A 105 32.73 -40.21 34.80
C ASP A 105 32.14 -41.37 35.60
N GLU A 106 32.34 -42.60 35.12
CA GLU A 106 32.86 -43.74 35.91
C GLU A 106 33.36 -44.87 35.00
#